data_AF-U2FK48-F1
#
_entry.id   AF-U2FK48-F1
#
_cell.length_a   1.000
_cell.length_b   1.000
_cell.length_c   1.000
_cell.angle_alpha   90.00
_cell.angle_beta   90.00
_cell.angle_gamma   90.00
#
_symmetry.space_group_name_H-M   'P 1'
#
loop_
_entity.id
_entity.type
_entity.pdbx_description
1 polymer ?
#
loop_
_entity_poly.entity_id
_entity_poly.type
_entity_poly.pdbx_seq_one_letter_code
_entity_poly.pdbx_strand_id
1 'polypeptide(L)'
;MKKICYVFLCLLLIWFTFDMTGLAIGNILLVEQAIKSDGFWWFIFIVAILLFIVKEKAGKYVLSIFILLWAIIQYFSHWNYTLFGVSDEKLQSYNKYFKETHQLIPSKETILVPDLYHIILHVLIVINLILLTVFVLRKNNTSTR
;
A
#
# COMPACT_ATOMS: atom_id res chain seq x y z
N MET A 1 -17.61 11.90 6.83
CA MET A 1 -17.10 10.73 6.09
C MET A 1 -16.20 11.15 4.93
N LYS A 2 -16.71 11.88 3.92
CA LYS A 2 -15.92 12.31 2.75
C LYS A 2 -14.58 12.99 3.08
N LYS A 3 -14.57 13.94 4.01
CA LYS A 3 -13.33 14.63 4.48
C LYS A 3 -12.29 13.64 5.04
N ILE A 4 -12.73 12.65 5.82
CA ILE A 4 -11.84 11.65 6.43
C ILE A 4 -11.24 10.75 5.34
N CYS A 5 -12.03 10.32 4.36
CA CYS A 5 -11.51 9.59 3.19
C CYS A 5 -10.41 10.38 2.48
N TYR A 6 -10.60 11.69 2.25
CA TYR A 6 -9.57 12.51 1.62
C TYR A 6 -8.29 12.63 2.47
N VAL A 7 -8.41 12.80 3.79
CA VAL A 7 -7.23 12.84 4.66
C VAL A 7 -6.42 11.55 4.54
N PHE A 8 -7.06 10.39 4.65
CA PHE A 8 -6.37 9.10 4.57
C PHE A 8 -5.86 8.77 3.17
N LEU A 9 -6.54 9.24 2.11
CA LEU A 9 -6.04 9.13 0.74
C LEU A 9 -4.80 9.99 0.53
N CYS A 10 -4.78 11.21 1.07
CA CYS A 10 -3.60 12.07 1.03
C CYS A 10 -2.44 11.45 1.82
N LEU A 11 -2.69 10.90 3.01
CA LEU A 11 -1.67 10.20 3.80
C LEU A 11 -1.09 9.00 3.04
N LEU A 12 -1.95 8.18 2.43
CA LEU A 12 -1.52 7.04 1.61
C LEU A 12 -0.73 7.48 0.37
N LEU A 13 -1.16 8.56 -0.29
CA LEU A 13 -0.44 9.11 -1.44
C LEU A 13 0.94 9.64 -1.05
N ILE A 14 1.04 10.40 0.04
CA ILE A 14 2.32 10.91 0.54
C ILE A 14 3.22 9.74 0.90
N TRP A 15 2.71 8.77 1.65
CA TRP A 15 3.48 7.60 2.06
C TRP A 15 4.00 6.82 0.85
N PHE A 16 3.13 6.53 -0.13
CA PHE A 16 3.54 5.82 -1.35
C PHE A 16 4.50 6.63 -2.22
N THR A 17 4.50 7.97 -2.11
CA THR A 17 5.45 8.81 -2.83
C THR A 17 6.87 8.65 -2.29
N PHE A 18 7.05 8.30 -1.01
CA PHE A 18 8.37 7.99 -0.47
C PHE A 18 9.02 6.78 -1.13
N ASP A 19 8.24 5.81 -1.61
CA ASP A 19 8.74 4.71 -2.43
C ASP A 19 9.35 5.19 -3.76
N MET A 20 8.80 6.28 -4.33
CA MET A 20 9.28 6.83 -5.60
C MET A 20 10.60 7.58 -5.44
N THR A 21 10.87 8.16 -4.27
CA THR A 21 12.05 8.97 -4.01
C THR A 21 13.10 8.27 -3.15
N GLY A 22 12.72 7.18 -2.47
CA GLY A 22 13.44 6.66 -1.33
C GLY A 22 13.21 7.52 -0.08
N LEU A 23 13.35 6.92 1.11
CA LEU A 23 13.32 7.61 2.39
C LEU A 23 14.32 7.00 3.37
N ALA A 24 15.15 7.86 3.95
CA ALA A 24 16.04 7.53 5.05
C ALA A 24 15.80 8.51 6.21
N ILE A 25 15.85 8.00 7.45
CA ILE A 25 15.78 8.80 8.67
C ILE A 25 17.08 8.59 9.44
N GLY A 26 17.94 9.61 9.45
CA GLY A 26 19.29 9.49 10.00
C GLY A 26 20.09 8.42 9.24
N ASN A 27 20.60 7.42 9.95
CA ASN A 27 21.33 6.29 9.36
C ASN A 27 20.42 5.10 8.99
N ILE A 28 19.11 5.25 9.11
CA ILE A 28 18.14 4.16 8.88
C ILE A 28 17.46 4.37 7.53
N LEU A 29 17.72 3.47 6.58
CA LEU A 29 17.01 3.40 5.31
C LEU A 29 15.65 2.72 5.53
N LEU A 30 14.55 3.46 5.30
CA LEU A 30 13.19 2.95 5.43
C LEU A 30 12.70 2.29 4.15
N VAL A 31 12.99 2.91 2.99
CA VAL A 31 12.63 2.38 1.68
C VAL A 31 13.62 2.87 0.63
N GLU A 32 14.02 1.98 -0.27
CA GLU A 32 14.82 2.31 -1.45
C GLU A 32 13.94 2.93 -2.54
N GLN A 33 14.54 3.72 -3.43
CA GLN A 33 13.80 4.27 -4.56
C GLN A 33 13.36 3.16 -5.54
N ALA A 34 12.06 3.04 -5.75
CA ALA A 34 11.42 2.03 -6.58
C ALA A 34 10.65 2.62 -7.79
N ILE A 35 10.94 3.86 -8.20
CA ILE A 35 10.20 4.54 -9.30
C ILE A 35 10.13 3.73 -10.61
N LYS A 36 11.16 2.92 -10.91
CA LYS A 36 11.21 2.10 -12.13
C LYS A 36 10.26 0.90 -12.08
N SER A 37 9.99 0.33 -10.90
CA SER A 37 9.09 -0.81 -10.74
C SER A 37 7.67 -0.35 -10.39
N ASP A 38 7.55 0.60 -9.49
CA ASP A 38 6.28 0.93 -8.82
C ASP A 38 5.68 2.25 -9.34
N GLY A 39 6.44 3.04 -10.10
CA GLY A 39 6.01 4.34 -10.62
C GLY A 39 4.77 4.29 -11.50
N PHE A 40 4.58 3.21 -12.26
CA PHE A 40 3.35 3.03 -13.03
C PHE A 40 2.13 2.83 -12.12
N TRP A 41 2.28 2.04 -11.05
CA TRP A 41 1.21 1.81 -10.07
C TRP A 41 0.88 3.09 -9.30
N TRP A 42 1.91 3.86 -8.91
CA TRP A 42 1.78 5.19 -8.31
C TRP A 42 1.04 6.17 -9.22
N PHE A 43 1.35 6.19 -10.51
CA PHE A 43 0.66 7.04 -11.47
C PHE A 43 -0.82 6.67 -11.61
N ILE A 44 -1.16 5.37 -11.72
CA ILE A 44 -2.56 4.91 -11.74
C ILE A 44 -3.29 5.36 -10.47
N PHE A 45 -2.64 5.27 -9.32
CA PHE A 45 -3.22 5.70 -8.05
C PHE A 45 -3.60 7.18 -8.07
N ILE A 46 -2.72 8.06 -8.57
CA ILE A 46 -3.01 9.50 -8.73
C ILE A 46 -4.21 9.70 -9.65
N VAL A 47 -4.23 9.04 -10.81
CA VAL A 47 -5.35 9.16 -11.76
C VAL A 47 -6.66 8.69 -11.12
N ALA A 48 -6.64 7.61 -10.34
CA ALA A 48 -7.82 7.10 -9.63
C ALA A 48 -8.32 8.09 -8.56
N ILE A 49 -7.41 8.74 -7.82
CA ILE A 49 -7.76 9.81 -6.87
C ILE A 49 -8.39 11.00 -7.61
N LEU A 50 -7.78 11.45 -8.70
CA LEU A 50 -8.29 12.57 -9.51
C LEU A 50 -9.69 12.26 -10.06
N LEU A 51 -9.91 11.04 -10.56
CA LEU A 51 -11.22 10.59 -11.02
C LEU A 51 -12.25 10.57 -9.89
N PHE A 52 -11.87 10.17 -8.68
CA PHE A 52 -12.74 10.22 -7.50
C PHE A 52 -13.11 11.65 -7.11
N ILE A 53 -12.19 12.60 -7.24
CA ILE A 53 -12.42 14.02 -6.96
C ILE A 53 -13.36 14.64 -8.01
N VAL A 54 -13.08 14.45 -9.31
CA VAL A 54 -13.82 15.09 -10.41
C VAL A 54 -15.15 14.39 -10.71
N LYS A 55 -15.18 13.06 -10.67
CA LYS A 55 -16.35 12.23 -11.02
C LYS A 55 -16.69 11.23 -9.91
N GLU A 56 -17.00 11.72 -8.71
CA GLU A 56 -17.26 10.91 -7.50
C GLU A 56 -18.14 9.67 -7.76
N LYS A 57 -19.23 9.79 -8.53
CA LYS A 57 -20.18 8.69 -8.78
C LYS A 57 -19.52 7.44 -9.39
N ALA A 58 -18.59 7.63 -10.34
CA ALA A 58 -17.85 6.55 -10.97
C ALA A 58 -16.49 6.32 -10.29
N GLY A 59 -15.77 7.39 -9.98
CA GLY A 59 -14.44 7.34 -9.40
C GLY A 59 -14.38 6.66 -8.03
N LYS A 60 -15.47 6.68 -7.25
CA LYS A 60 -15.53 5.93 -5.97
C LYS A 60 -15.36 4.42 -6.17
N TYR A 61 -15.91 3.87 -7.25
CA TYR A 61 -15.80 2.43 -7.55
C TYR A 61 -14.43 2.11 -8.12
N VAL A 62 -13.94 2.92 -9.06
CA VAL A 62 -12.60 2.75 -9.66
C VAL A 62 -11.52 2.77 -8.57
N LEU A 63 -11.55 3.77 -7.69
CA LEU A 63 -10.59 3.89 -6.60
C LEU A 63 -10.73 2.73 -5.59
N SER A 64 -11.95 2.29 -5.27
CA SER A 64 -12.15 1.16 -4.36
C SER A 64 -11.60 -0.15 -4.93
N ILE A 65 -11.84 -0.42 -6.21
CA ILE A 65 -11.30 -1.60 -6.91
C ILE A 65 -9.78 -1.54 -6.96
N PHE A 66 -9.20 -0.37 -7.28
CA PHE A 66 -7.76 -0.19 -7.29
C PHE A 66 -7.13 -0.46 -5.93
N ILE A 67 -7.66 0.11 -4.84
CA ILE A 67 -7.14 -0.12 -3.49
C ILE A 67 -7.33 -1.58 -3.05
N LEU A 68 -8.42 -2.24 -3.45
CA LEU A 68 -8.61 -3.67 -3.20
C LEU A 68 -7.56 -4.52 -3.92
N LEU A 69 -7.32 -4.28 -5.21
CA LEU A 69 -6.28 -4.97 -5.98
C LEU A 69 -4.90 -4.73 -5.37
N TRP A 70 -4.62 -3.50 -4.95
CA TRP A 70 -3.37 -3.17 -4.29
C TRP A 70 -3.21 -3.92 -2.97
N ALA A 71 -4.25 -4.00 -2.15
CA ALA A 71 -4.23 -4.78 -0.90
C ALA A 71 -3.92 -6.26 -1.16
N ILE A 72 -4.50 -6.84 -2.21
CA ILE A 72 -4.26 -8.22 -2.62
C ILE A 72 -2.81 -8.42 -3.05
N ILE A 73 -2.30 -7.58 -3.96
CA ILE A 73 -0.91 -7.65 -4.44
C ILE A 73 0.05 -7.52 -3.26
N GLN A 74 -0.19 -6.55 -2.39
CA GLN A 74 0.67 -6.30 -1.24
C GLN A 74 0.68 -7.47 -0.26
N TYR A 75 -0.47 -8.10 -0.03
CA TYR A 75 -0.55 -9.30 0.80
C TYR A 75 0.30 -10.45 0.22
N PHE A 76 0.21 -10.69 -1.09
CA PHE A 76 0.98 -11.74 -1.74
C PHE A 76 2.48 -11.43 -1.83
N SER A 77 2.87 -10.15 -1.91
CA SER A 77 4.27 -9.72 -1.95
C SER A 77 4.98 -9.81 -0.60
N HIS A 78 4.26 -9.69 0.51
CA HIS A 78 4.87 -9.54 1.84
C HIS A 78 4.37 -10.54 2.87
N TRP A 79 3.06 -10.59 3.14
CA TRP A 79 2.50 -11.40 4.23
C TRP A 79 2.30 -12.87 3.91
N ASN A 80 2.07 -13.22 2.64
CA ASN A 80 1.95 -14.61 2.23
C ASN A 80 3.21 -15.41 2.59
N TYR A 81 4.37 -14.79 2.44
CA TYR A 81 5.67 -15.36 2.81
C TYR A 81 5.91 -15.41 4.32
N THR A 82 5.34 -14.47 5.08
CA THR A 82 5.37 -14.48 6.54
C THR A 82 4.51 -15.62 7.12
N LEU A 83 3.36 -15.91 6.50
CA LEU A 83 2.38 -16.86 7.02
C LEU A 83 2.59 -18.30 6.54
N PHE A 84 3.07 -18.49 5.31
CA PHE A 84 3.22 -19.81 4.69
C PHE A 84 4.67 -20.24 4.44
N GLY A 85 5.63 -19.39 4.80
CA GLY A 85 7.06 -19.64 4.54
C GLY A 85 7.44 -19.42 3.08
N VAL A 86 8.73 -19.54 2.79
CA VAL A 86 9.35 -19.31 1.47
C VAL A 86 10.28 -20.47 1.15
N SER A 87 10.40 -20.84 -0.12
CA SER A 87 11.45 -21.78 -0.57
C SER A 87 12.85 -21.17 -0.37
N ASP A 88 13.83 -21.98 0.02
CA ASP A 88 15.20 -21.50 0.36
C ASP A 88 15.81 -20.56 -0.70
N GLU A 89 15.57 -20.83 -1.98
CA GLU A 89 16.08 -20.06 -3.11
C GLU A 89 15.52 -18.62 -3.16
N LYS A 90 14.24 -18.45 -2.84
CA LYS A 90 13.55 -17.15 -2.85
C LYS A 90 13.79 -16.37 -1.55
N LEU A 91 14.06 -17.09 -0.45
CA LEU A 91 14.50 -16.51 0.82
C LEU A 91 15.88 -15.85 0.66
N GLN A 92 16.82 -16.50 -0.02
CA GLN A 92 18.14 -15.92 -0.31
C GLN A 92 18.06 -14.68 -1.21
N SER A 93 17.22 -14.71 -2.25
CA SER A 93 17.03 -13.56 -3.14
C SER A 93 16.42 -12.36 -2.42
N TYR A 94 15.40 -12.59 -1.58
CA TYR A 94 14.78 -11.52 -0.78
C TYR A 94 15.72 -10.97 0.30
N ASN A 95 16.39 -11.83 1.07
CA ASN A 95 17.37 -11.38 2.07
C ASN A 95 18.52 -10.58 1.43
N LYS A 96 18.91 -10.89 0.18
CA LYS A 96 19.92 -10.13 -0.57
C LYS A 96 19.40 -8.77 -1.02
N TYR A 97 18.15 -8.70 -1.48
CA TYR A 97 17.52 -7.46 -1.94
C TYR A 97 17.22 -6.49 -0.79
N PHE A 98 16.80 -7.00 0.37
CA PHE A 98 16.44 -6.19 1.55
C PHE A 98 17.52 -6.19 2.65
N LYS A 99 18.78 -6.48 2.30
CA LYS A 99 19.88 -6.60 3.28
C LYS A 99 20.19 -5.27 3.97
N GLU A 100 19.92 -4.15 3.30
CA GLU A 100 20.24 -2.80 3.79
C GLU A 100 19.05 -2.06 4.42
N THR A 101 17.86 -2.67 4.47
CA THR A 101 16.67 -2.04 5.07
C THR A 101 16.46 -2.46 6.53
N HIS A 102 15.86 -1.58 7.32
CA HIS A 102 15.66 -1.83 8.75
C HIS A 102 14.57 -2.88 9.00
N GLN A 103 15.00 -4.06 9.41
CA GLN A 103 14.12 -5.16 9.79
C GLN A 103 13.65 -5.00 11.25
N LEU A 104 12.33 -4.94 11.46
CA LEU A 104 11.71 -4.85 12.81
C LEU A 104 11.89 -6.13 13.66
N ILE A 105 12.11 -7.27 13.00
CA ILE A 105 12.32 -8.57 13.62
C ILE A 105 13.55 -9.17 12.92
N PRO A 106 14.57 -9.65 13.64
CA PRO A 106 15.72 -10.29 13.02
C PRO A 106 15.27 -11.47 12.16
N SER A 107 15.70 -11.53 10.90
CA SER A 107 15.41 -12.63 9.98
C SER A 107 15.65 -13.98 10.67
N LYS A 108 14.59 -14.76 10.88
CA LYS A 108 14.72 -16.20 11.13
C LYS A 108 14.84 -16.90 9.79
N GLU A 109 15.59 -17.99 9.74
CA GLU A 109 15.92 -18.77 8.53
C GLU A 109 14.73 -19.25 7.68
N THR A 110 13.49 -19.01 8.10
CA THR A 110 12.27 -19.54 7.48
C THR A 110 11.15 -18.51 7.27
N ILE A 111 11.30 -17.24 7.69
CA ILE A 111 10.20 -16.26 7.70
C ILE A 111 10.68 -14.90 7.22
N LEU A 112 10.04 -14.38 6.16
CA LEU A 112 10.22 -12.99 5.72
C LEU A 112 9.25 -12.08 6.48
N VAL A 113 9.80 -11.10 7.19
CA VAL A 113 9.02 -10.04 7.83
C VAL A 113 9.11 -8.79 6.96
N PRO A 114 7.98 -8.16 6.60
CA PRO A 114 8.02 -6.93 5.81
C PRO A 114 8.72 -5.83 6.61
N ASP A 115 9.47 -4.94 5.95
CA ASP A 115 10.08 -3.81 6.64
C ASP A 115 9.03 -2.83 7.20
N LEU A 116 9.47 -1.90 8.04
CA LEU A 116 8.60 -0.92 8.69
C LEU A 116 7.79 -0.10 7.66
N TYR A 117 8.39 0.23 6.52
CA TYR A 117 7.74 1.01 5.48
C TYR A 117 6.54 0.26 4.89
N HIS A 118 6.74 -1.01 4.51
CA HIS A 118 5.70 -1.85 3.93
C HIS A 118 4.59 -2.20 4.93
N ILE A 119 4.93 -2.34 6.23
CA ILE A 119 3.92 -2.51 7.29
C ILE A 119 3.01 -1.28 7.39
N ILE A 120 3.58 -0.07 7.43
CA ILE A 120 2.78 1.17 7.48
C ILE A 120 1.95 1.33 6.20
N LEU A 121 2.54 1.03 5.03
CA LEU A 121 1.84 1.08 3.75
C LEU A 121 0.61 0.15 3.76
N HIS A 122 0.76 -1.08 4.24
CA HIS A 122 -0.34 -2.02 4.40
C HIS A 122 -1.47 -1.48 5.29
N VAL A 123 -1.12 -0.92 6.45
CA VAL A 123 -2.11 -0.35 7.38
C VAL A 123 -2.87 0.79 6.70
N LEU A 124 -2.19 1.67 5.98
CA LEU A 124 -2.81 2.78 5.25
C LEU A 124 -3.73 2.28 4.13
N ILE A 125 -3.34 1.24 3.39
CA ILE A 125 -4.17 0.61 2.36
C ILE A 125 -5.46 0.05 2.97
N VAL A 126 -5.36 -0.72 4.05
CA VAL A 126 -6.52 -1.34 4.72
C VAL A 126 -7.47 -0.28 5.29
N ILE A 127 -6.94 0.77 5.95
CA ILE A 127 -7.76 1.87 6.45
C ILE A 127 -8.51 2.54 5.29
N ASN A 128 -7.84 2.85 4.19
CA ASN A 128 -8.48 3.45 3.02
C ASN A 128 -9.55 2.54 2.41
N LEU A 129 -9.31 1.22 2.34
CA LEU A 129 -10.27 0.25 1.83
C LEU A 129 -11.55 0.22 2.68
N ILE A 130 -11.41 0.21 4.01
CA ILE A 130 -12.54 0.24 4.95
C ILE A 130 -13.31 1.56 4.80
N LEU A 131 -12.61 2.70 4.80
CA LEU A 131 -13.22 4.02 4.67
C LEU A 131 -13.98 4.19 3.36
N LEU A 132 -13.41 3.75 2.24
CA LEU A 132 -14.07 3.80 0.93
C LEU A 132 -15.29 2.87 0.87
N THR A 133 -15.18 1.65 1.41
CA THR A 133 -16.32 0.72 1.51
C THR A 133 -17.48 1.36 2.27
N VAL A 134 -17.20 1.91 3.46
CA VAL A 134 -18.21 2.61 4.27
C VAL A 134 -18.78 3.83 3.53
N PHE A 135 -17.93 4.59 2.84
CA PHE A 135 -18.37 5.74 2.04
C PHE A 135 -19.33 5.33 0.91
N VAL A 136 -18.99 4.30 0.15
CA VAL A 136 -19.82 3.79 -0.95
C VAL A 136 -21.17 3.28 -0.45
N LEU A 137 -21.19 2.45 0.60
CA LEU A 137 -22.41 1.90 1.18
C LEU A 137 -23.35 3.00 1.69
N ARG A 138 -22.82 3.97 2.43
CA ARG A 138 -23.63 5.09 2.94
C ARG A 138 -24.23 5.94 1.82
N LYS A 139 -23.45 6.22 0.77
CA LYS A 139 -23.90 7.08 -0.33
C LYS A 139 -24.99 6.40 -1.18
N ASN A 140 -24.90 5.08 -1.35
CA ASN A 140 -25.92 4.33 -2.09
C ASN A 140 -27.25 4.32 -1.33
N ASN A 141 -27.24 4.20 0.00
CA ASN A 141 -28.46 4.25 0.82
C ASN A 141 -29.13 5.64 0.83
N THR A 142 -28.39 6.72 0.60
CA THR A 142 -28.95 8.08 0.50
C THR A 142 -29.45 8.43 -0.91
N SER A 143 -29.12 7.64 -1.93
CA SER A 143 -29.56 7.88 -3.31
C SER A 143 -30.83 7.12 -3.67
N THR A 144 -31.24 6.17 -2.82
CA THR A 144 -32.46 5.35 -2.97
C THR A 144 -33.61 5.81 -2.05
N ARG A 145 -33.42 6.91 -1.32
CA ARG A 145 -34.48 7.68 -0.64
C ARG A 145 -34.63 9.02 -1.33
#